data_AF-A0A1Q5SQB3-F1
#
_entry.id   AF-A0A1Q5SQB3-F1
#
_cell.length_a   1.000
_cell.length_b   1.000
_cell.length_c   1.000
_cell.angle_alpha   90.00
_cell.angle_beta   90.00
_cell.angle_gamma   90.00
#
_symmetry.space_group_name_H-M   'P 1'
#
loop_
_entity.id
_entity.type
_entity.pdbx_description
1 polymer ?
#
loop_
_entity_poly.entity_id
_entity_poly.type
_entity_poly.pdbx_seq_one_letter_code
_entity_poly.pdbx_strand_id
1 'polypeptide(L)'
;MAGVSQRNPLKLLSFSPLYHTKEYLFVSLTNLYLTYMTNGEQRERGIELVALKARYEAAGFAVSDHELPDYLPLMLEWMAYADKEHTIALLADYAGHIREIGDRLAAAGSSYAKLFEALHVTFTQLGVTPLPKGSATAWSANFSG
;
A
#
# COMPACT_ATOMS: atom_id res chain seq x y z
N MET A 1 35.96 3.76 -43.75
CA MET A 1 35.21 2.66 -43.11
C MET A 1 34.64 3.18 -41.81
N ALA A 2 33.31 3.17 -41.68
CA ALA A 2 32.58 3.60 -40.49
C ALA A 2 32.45 2.42 -39.51
N GLY A 3 32.63 2.69 -38.21
CA GLY A 3 32.31 1.80 -37.11
C GLY A 3 31.58 2.58 -36.03
N VAL A 4 30.34 2.22 -35.79
CA VAL A 4 29.31 2.97 -35.05
C VAL A 4 29.62 3.03 -33.56
N SER A 5 29.81 4.26 -33.05
CA SER A 5 29.79 4.59 -31.62
C SER A 5 28.36 4.41 -31.09
N GLN A 6 28.14 3.39 -30.26
CA GLN A 6 26.87 3.23 -29.55
C GLN A 6 26.60 4.47 -28.68
N ARG A 7 25.61 5.26 -29.07
CA ARG A 7 25.12 6.39 -28.27
C ARG A 7 24.08 5.86 -27.29
N ASN A 8 24.43 5.91 -26.00
CA ASN A 8 23.53 5.65 -24.89
C ASN A 8 22.63 6.90 -24.70
N PRO A 9 21.30 6.84 -24.85
CA PRO A 9 20.45 8.03 -24.88
C PRO A 9 20.14 8.65 -23.49
N LEU A 10 20.74 8.15 -22.40
CA LEU A 10 20.40 8.59 -21.04
C LEU A 10 21.43 9.53 -20.38
N LYS A 11 22.20 10.29 -21.17
CA LYS A 11 23.16 11.30 -20.64
C LYS A 11 22.65 12.75 -20.67
N LEU A 12 21.36 12.96 -20.88
CA LEU A 12 20.74 14.27 -20.70
C LEU A 12 19.80 14.19 -19.51
N LEU A 13 20.26 14.68 -18.37
CA LEU A 13 19.53 15.40 -17.32
C LEU A 13 20.45 15.42 -16.09
N SER A 14 21.46 16.30 -16.16
CA SER A 14 22.08 16.86 -14.96
C SER A 14 20.97 17.58 -14.20
N PHE A 15 20.42 16.93 -13.19
CA PHE A 15 19.50 17.52 -12.23
C PHE A 15 20.27 17.69 -10.92
N SER A 16 20.65 18.93 -10.61
CA SER A 16 21.27 19.28 -9.34
C SER A 16 20.37 18.84 -8.17
N PRO A 17 20.92 18.28 -7.08
CA PRO A 17 20.13 17.85 -5.95
C PRO A 17 19.81 19.07 -5.09
N LEU A 18 18.70 19.75 -5.37
CA LEU A 18 18.07 20.60 -4.37
C LEU A 18 17.23 19.72 -3.44
N TYR A 19 17.85 19.37 -2.32
CA TYR A 19 17.31 18.61 -1.21
C TYR A 19 16.26 19.45 -0.46
N HIS A 20 15.00 19.44 -0.89
CA HIS A 20 13.95 20.05 -0.04
C HIS A 20 12.57 19.41 -0.15
N THR A 21 12.51 18.12 -0.43
CA THR A 21 11.24 17.40 -0.64
C THR A 21 11.11 16.09 0.14
N LYS A 22 11.92 15.86 1.19
CA LYS A 22 11.69 14.73 2.10
C LYS A 22 10.75 15.04 3.27
N GLU A 23 10.63 16.30 3.69
CA GLU A 23 9.84 16.65 4.88
C GLU A 23 8.38 17.00 4.60
N TYR A 24 8.03 17.45 3.39
CA TYR A 24 6.65 17.85 3.08
C TYR A 24 5.75 16.71 2.58
N LEU A 25 6.31 15.58 2.12
CA LEU A 25 5.50 14.44 1.68
C LEU A 25 4.89 13.66 2.86
N PHE A 26 5.45 13.80 4.06
CA PHE A 26 5.10 13.02 5.24
C PHE A 26 3.94 13.63 6.06
N VAL A 27 3.61 14.90 5.86
CA VAL A 27 2.86 15.66 6.89
C VAL A 27 1.34 15.54 6.85
N SER A 28 0.63 15.22 5.75
CA SER A 28 -0.83 14.99 5.93
C SER A 28 -1.68 14.29 4.85
N LEU A 29 -1.19 13.99 3.63
CA LEU A 29 -2.14 13.55 2.56
C LEU A 29 -1.75 12.33 1.70
N THR A 30 -0.52 11.78 1.77
CA THR A 30 -0.05 10.82 0.72
C THR A 30 0.88 9.70 1.16
N ASN A 31 1.01 9.40 2.46
CA ASN A 31 1.79 8.22 2.83
C ASN A 31 0.98 6.95 2.50
N LEU A 32 1.61 5.97 1.84
CA LEU A 32 0.96 4.72 1.41
C LEU A 32 1.04 3.63 2.50
N TYR A 33 1.14 4.05 3.77
CA TYR A 33 1.22 3.17 4.93
C TYR A 33 -0.19 3.03 5.53
N LEU A 34 -0.82 1.89 5.29
CA LEU A 34 -2.25 1.71 5.53
C LEU A 34 -2.63 1.89 7.01
N THR A 35 -1.78 1.41 7.92
CA THR A 35 -2.07 1.43 9.36
C THR A 35 -1.75 2.76 10.02
N TYR A 36 -0.84 3.55 9.44
CA TYR A 36 -0.40 4.82 10.02
C TYR A 36 -1.55 5.84 10.11
N MET A 37 -2.46 5.84 9.14
CA MET A 37 -3.55 6.80 9.10
C MET A 37 -4.62 6.57 10.18
N THR A 38 -4.77 5.32 10.63
CA THR A 38 -5.77 4.93 11.63
C THR A 38 -5.16 4.86 13.03
N ASN A 39 -3.95 4.28 13.13
CA ASN A 39 -3.31 3.96 14.41
C ASN A 39 -2.14 4.90 14.76
N GLY A 40 -1.67 5.75 13.84
CA GLY A 40 -0.54 6.64 14.08
C GLY A 40 0.75 5.89 14.46
N GLU A 41 1.43 6.32 15.52
CA GLU A 41 2.60 5.61 16.09
C GLU A 41 2.23 4.76 17.33
N GLN A 42 0.96 4.43 17.49
CA GLN A 42 0.51 3.71 18.68
C GLN A 42 1.06 2.28 18.74
N ARG A 43 1.17 1.76 19.97
CA ARG A 43 1.61 0.37 20.22
C ARG A 43 0.79 -0.66 19.44
N GLU A 44 -0.49 -0.38 19.23
CA GLU A 44 -1.43 -1.20 18.44
C GLU A 44 -0.95 -1.39 17.00
N ARG A 45 -0.41 -0.34 16.37
CA ARG A 45 0.22 -0.43 15.05
C ARG A 45 1.36 -1.44 15.04
N GLY A 46 2.21 -1.43 16.06
CA GLY A 46 3.33 -2.38 16.16
C GLY A 46 2.88 -3.84 16.16
N ILE A 47 1.76 -4.15 16.81
CA ILE A 47 1.18 -5.50 16.85
C ILE A 47 0.65 -5.90 15.47
N GLU A 48 -0.04 -4.98 14.80
CA GLU A 48 -0.58 -5.19 13.45
C GLU A 48 0.54 -5.41 12.42
N LEU A 49 1.64 -4.65 12.50
CA LEU A 49 2.82 -4.84 11.64
C LEU A 49 3.46 -6.21 11.84
N VAL A 50 3.57 -6.68 13.09
CA VAL A 50 4.12 -8.02 13.38
C VAL A 50 3.21 -9.11 12.81
N ALA A 51 1.89 -8.98 12.98
CA ALA A 51 0.93 -9.93 12.43
C ALA A 51 0.99 -9.97 10.89
N LEU A 52 1.12 -8.80 10.25
CA LEU A 52 1.20 -8.70 8.80
C LEU A 52 2.50 -9.31 8.25
N LYS A 53 3.63 -9.09 8.92
CA LYS A 53 4.90 -9.74 8.59
C LYS A 53 4.80 -11.26 8.67
N ALA A 54 4.21 -11.79 9.74
CA ALA A 54 4.02 -13.23 9.92
C ALA A 54 3.12 -13.83 8.82
N ARG A 55 2.10 -13.09 8.37
CA ARG A 55 1.22 -13.50 7.27
C ARG A 55 1.96 -13.59 5.94
N TYR A 56 2.83 -12.62 5.66
CA TYR A 56 3.65 -12.64 4.45
C TYR A 56 4.64 -13.81 4.45
N GLU A 57 5.30 -14.04 5.58
CA GLU A 57 6.24 -15.16 5.77
C GLU A 57 5.54 -16.52 5.65
N ALA A 58 4.31 -16.66 6.14
CA ALA A 58 3.51 -17.89 6.00
C ALA A 58 3.21 -18.25 4.54
N ALA A 59 3.13 -17.25 3.65
CA ALA A 59 3.01 -17.45 2.22
C ALA A 59 4.36 -17.69 1.51
N GLY A 60 5.48 -17.70 2.24
CA GLY A 60 6.82 -17.83 1.68
C GLY A 60 7.37 -16.54 1.06
N PHE A 61 6.79 -15.38 1.38
CA PHE A 61 7.24 -14.08 0.89
C PHE A 61 8.19 -13.41 1.89
N ALA A 62 9.41 -13.11 1.44
CA ALA A 62 10.41 -12.44 2.26
C ALA A 62 10.19 -10.92 2.25
N VAL A 63 9.70 -10.38 3.37
CA VAL A 63 9.55 -8.94 3.57
C VAL A 63 10.93 -8.31 3.76
N SER A 64 11.27 -7.29 2.99
CA SER A 64 12.53 -6.56 3.17
C SER A 64 12.53 -5.80 4.50
N ASP A 65 13.67 -5.73 5.18
CA ASP A 65 13.81 -4.95 6.43
C ASP A 65 13.76 -3.42 6.21
N HIS A 66 13.71 -2.97 4.95
CA HIS A 66 13.75 -1.55 4.57
C HIS A 66 12.38 -0.91 4.45
N GLU A 67 11.31 -1.70 4.29
CA GLU A 67 9.94 -1.23 4.16
C GLU A 67 9.05 -1.89 5.22
N LEU A 68 8.13 -1.11 5.78
CA LEU A 68 7.16 -1.67 6.72
C LEU A 68 6.14 -2.53 5.98
N PRO A 69 5.63 -3.61 6.60
CA PRO A 69 4.73 -4.54 5.93
C PRO A 69 3.38 -3.93 5.53
N ASP A 70 2.99 -2.79 6.13
CA ASP A 70 1.77 -2.04 5.80
C ASP A 70 1.91 -1.06 4.63
N TYR A 71 3.05 -1.08 3.94
CA TYR A 71 3.25 -0.31 2.72
C TYR A 71 2.44 -0.90 1.56
N LEU A 72 1.52 -0.11 0.99
CA LEU A 72 0.57 -0.61 -0.02
C LEU A 72 1.26 -1.26 -1.24
N PRO A 73 2.33 -0.71 -1.85
CA PRO A 73 3.02 -1.38 -2.96
C PRO A 73 3.56 -2.76 -2.59
N LEU A 74 4.18 -2.91 -1.42
CA LEU A 74 4.66 -4.20 -0.92
C LEU A 74 3.49 -5.18 -0.71
N MET A 75 2.38 -4.70 -0.15
CA MET A 75 1.17 -5.48 0.01
C MET A 75 0.61 -5.96 -1.35
N LEU A 76 0.57 -5.09 -2.37
CA LEU A 76 0.12 -5.46 -3.72
C LEU A 76 1.07 -6.45 -4.40
N GLU A 77 2.38 -6.33 -4.18
CA GLU A 77 3.37 -7.30 -4.64
C GLU A 77 3.15 -8.67 -4.00
N TRP A 78 2.92 -8.71 -2.69
CA TRP A 78 2.56 -9.94 -2.00
C TRP A 78 1.27 -10.55 -2.55
N MET A 79 0.23 -9.75 -2.81
CA MET A 79 -1.03 -10.22 -3.40
C MET A 79 -0.87 -10.78 -4.82
N ALA A 80 0.12 -10.31 -5.58
CA ALA A 80 0.42 -10.88 -6.90
C ALA A 80 1.10 -12.26 -6.80
N TYR A 81 1.71 -12.57 -5.66
CA TYR A 81 2.38 -13.85 -5.39
C TYR A 81 1.50 -14.86 -4.63
N ALA A 82 0.70 -14.38 -3.68
CA ALA A 82 -0.14 -15.21 -2.83
C ALA A 82 -1.30 -15.84 -3.62
N ASP A 83 -1.85 -16.94 -3.11
CA ASP A 83 -3.07 -17.49 -3.69
C ASP A 83 -4.27 -16.54 -3.51
N LYS A 84 -5.34 -16.86 -4.24
CA LYS A 84 -6.54 -16.02 -4.27
C LYS A 84 -7.22 -15.90 -2.90
N GLU A 85 -7.21 -16.97 -2.10
CA GLU A 85 -7.90 -17.01 -0.81
C GLU A 85 -7.21 -16.10 0.21
N HIS A 86 -5.88 -16.21 0.32
CA HIS A 86 -5.07 -15.36 1.18
C HIS A 86 -5.13 -13.89 0.75
N THR A 87 -5.13 -13.63 -0.56
CA THR A 87 -5.28 -12.29 -1.15
C THR A 87 -6.63 -11.66 -0.79
N ILE A 88 -7.73 -12.38 -1.00
CA ILE A 88 -9.09 -11.90 -0.67
C ILE A 88 -9.20 -11.60 0.83
N ALA A 89 -8.68 -12.49 1.68
CA ALA A 89 -8.72 -12.29 3.11
C ALA A 89 -7.93 -11.03 3.52
N LEU A 90 -6.76 -10.76 2.92
CA LEU A 90 -5.96 -9.59 3.28
C LEU A 90 -6.62 -8.31 2.76
N LEU A 91 -7.16 -8.35 1.54
CA LEU A 91 -7.92 -7.26 0.97
C LEU A 91 -9.15 -6.93 1.84
N ALA A 92 -9.84 -7.92 2.38
CA ALA A 92 -10.99 -7.70 3.25
C ALA A 92 -10.60 -6.91 4.52
N ASP A 93 -9.44 -7.24 5.12
CA ASP A 93 -8.92 -6.55 6.29
C ASP A 93 -8.56 -5.09 5.98
N TYR A 94 -7.96 -4.82 4.80
CA TYR A 94 -7.36 -3.52 4.48
C TYR A 94 -8.14 -2.65 3.48
N ALA A 95 -9.23 -3.14 2.87
CA ALA A 95 -9.98 -2.41 1.85
C ALA A 95 -10.48 -1.05 2.35
N GLY A 96 -10.84 -0.93 3.63
CA GLY A 96 -11.24 0.33 4.25
C GLY A 96 -10.10 1.36 4.28
N HIS A 97 -8.89 0.95 4.67
CA HIS A 97 -7.71 1.82 4.70
C HIS A 97 -7.31 2.29 3.30
N ILE A 98 -7.32 1.37 2.32
CA ILE A 98 -7.02 1.70 0.92
C ILE A 98 -8.06 2.72 0.40
N ARG A 99 -9.33 2.54 0.75
CA ARG A 99 -10.40 3.47 0.36
C ARG A 99 -10.21 4.85 0.95
N GLU A 100 -9.84 4.92 2.23
CA GLU A 100 -9.60 6.19 2.89
C GLU A 100 -8.45 6.98 2.23
N ILE A 101 -7.36 6.31 1.85
CA ILE A 101 -6.27 6.95 1.11
C ILE A 101 -6.77 7.49 -0.23
N GLY A 102 -7.51 6.67 -0.98
CA GLY A 102 -8.09 7.06 -2.27
C GLY A 102 -8.99 8.29 -2.16
N ASP A 103 -9.89 8.31 -1.18
CA ASP A 103 -10.81 9.42 -0.95
C ASP A 103 -10.06 10.72 -0.56
N ARG A 104 -8.99 10.62 0.24
CA ARG A 104 -8.15 11.79 0.58
C ARG A 104 -7.35 12.31 -0.62
N LEU A 105 -6.80 11.42 -1.45
CA LEU A 105 -6.12 11.79 -2.68
C LEU A 105 -7.09 12.49 -3.65
N ALA A 106 -8.32 12.01 -3.75
CA ALA A 106 -9.37 12.63 -4.57
C ALA A 106 -9.74 14.03 -4.04
N ALA A 107 -9.95 14.16 -2.72
CA ALA A 107 -10.24 15.45 -2.08
C ALA A 107 -9.10 16.47 -2.26
N ALA A 108 -7.85 15.99 -2.34
CA ALA A 108 -6.67 16.81 -2.61
C ALA A 108 -6.45 17.12 -4.11
N GLY A 109 -7.30 16.62 -5.01
CA GLY A 109 -7.15 16.80 -6.45
C GLY A 109 -5.96 16.06 -7.07
N SER A 110 -5.45 15.03 -6.39
CA SER A 110 -4.30 14.25 -6.85
C SER A 110 -4.68 13.31 -8.00
N SER A 111 -3.84 13.26 -9.04
CA SER A 111 -4.02 12.32 -10.16
C SER A 111 -3.90 10.85 -9.72
N TYR A 112 -3.24 10.58 -8.60
CA TYR A 112 -3.14 9.24 -8.00
C TYR A 112 -4.49 8.70 -7.52
N ALA A 113 -5.51 9.55 -7.32
CA ALA A 113 -6.86 9.10 -6.98
C ALA A 113 -7.41 8.08 -8.00
N LYS A 114 -7.11 8.28 -9.30
CA LYS A 114 -7.54 7.36 -10.37
C LYS A 114 -6.97 5.95 -10.25
N LEU A 115 -5.76 5.81 -9.67
CA LEU A 115 -5.17 4.51 -9.40
C LEU A 115 -5.96 3.77 -8.32
N PHE A 116 -6.37 4.49 -7.27
CA PHE A 116 -7.19 3.93 -6.20
C PHE A 116 -8.59 3.57 -6.68
N GLU A 117 -9.19 4.35 -7.58
CA GLU A 117 -10.44 3.97 -8.25
C GLU A 117 -10.31 2.63 -8.98
N ALA A 118 -9.24 2.43 -9.74
CA ALA A 118 -8.99 1.17 -10.43
C ALA A 118 -8.78 -0.01 -9.47
N LEU A 119 -8.06 0.20 -8.35
CA LEU A 119 -7.91 -0.78 -7.29
C LEU A 119 -9.28 -1.17 -6.69
N HIS A 120 -10.14 -0.20 -6.40
CA HIS A 120 -11.48 -0.46 -5.87
C HIS A 120 -12.35 -1.29 -6.82
N VAL A 121 -12.32 -0.98 -8.12
CA VAL A 121 -13.04 -1.79 -9.13
C VAL A 121 -12.52 -3.22 -9.12
N THR A 122 -11.19 -3.39 -9.10
CA THR A 122 -10.54 -4.71 -9.07
C THR A 122 -10.93 -5.50 -7.82
N PHE A 123 -10.92 -4.87 -6.65
CA PHE A 123 -11.30 -5.54 -5.39
C PHE A 123 -12.76 -5.97 -5.39
N THR A 124 -13.65 -5.11 -5.92
CA THR A 124 -15.08 -5.44 -6.07
C THR A 124 -15.28 -6.66 -6.97
N GLN A 125 -14.52 -6.76 -8.08
CA GLN A 125 -14.55 -7.92 -8.97
C GLN A 125 -14.04 -9.21 -8.30
N LEU A 126 -13.15 -9.10 -7.31
CA LEU A 126 -12.69 -10.20 -6.48
C LEU A 126 -13.68 -10.58 -5.36
N GLY A 127 -14.81 -9.90 -5.26
CA GLY A 127 -15.81 -10.10 -4.20
C GLY A 127 -15.49 -9.38 -2.89
N VAL A 128 -14.44 -8.55 -2.86
CA VAL A 128 -14.07 -7.74 -1.70
C VAL A 128 -14.70 -6.36 -1.85
N THR A 129 -15.71 -6.08 -1.04
CA THR A 129 -16.33 -4.75 -0.98
C THR A 129 -15.77 -4.00 0.24
N PRO A 130 -15.15 -2.82 0.06
CA PRO A 130 -14.72 -2.00 1.21
C PRO A 130 -15.93 -1.70 2.08
N LEU A 131 -15.89 -2.08 3.36
CA LEU A 131 -16.96 -1.73 4.29
C LEU A 131 -16.96 -0.20 4.49
N PRO A 132 -18.15 0.45 4.49
CA PRO A 132 -18.24 1.87 4.75
C PRO A 132 -17.74 2.21 6.16
N LYS A 133 -17.22 3.43 6.31
CA LYS A 133 -16.63 3.97 7.54
C LYS A 133 -17.48 3.62 8.78
N GLY A 134 -16.87 3.01 9.80
CA GLY A 134 -17.49 2.79 11.12
C GLY A 134 -17.77 1.34 11.55
N SER A 135 -17.37 0.32 10.79
CA SER A 135 -17.50 -1.08 11.25
C SER A 135 -16.35 -1.53 12.16
N ALA A 136 -16.23 -0.93 13.34
CA ALA A 136 -15.37 -1.42 14.42
C ALA A 136 -15.83 -2.79 14.99
N THR A 137 -16.89 -3.36 14.44
CA THR A 137 -17.57 -4.57 14.96
C THR A 137 -17.21 -5.87 14.23
N ALA A 138 -16.37 -5.86 13.20
CA ALA A 138 -15.96 -7.11 12.52
C ALA A 138 -14.83 -7.86 13.25
N TRP A 139 -14.01 -7.19 14.07
CA TRP A 139 -12.87 -7.79 14.77
C TRP A 139 -13.27 -8.83 15.82
N SER A 140 -14.46 -8.69 16.42
CA SER A 140 -14.86 -9.52 17.57
C SER A 140 -15.66 -10.78 17.22
N ALA A 141 -16.06 -10.97 15.96
CA ALA A 141 -16.97 -12.05 15.57
C ALA A 141 -16.26 -13.38 15.24
N ASN A 142 -14.93 -13.38 15.04
CA ASN A 142 -14.18 -14.55 14.59
C ASN A 142 -13.34 -15.25 15.67
N PHE A 143 -13.43 -14.84 16.95
CA PHE A 143 -12.70 -15.45 18.08
C PHE A 143 -13.63 -15.94 19.20
N SER A 144 -14.70 -16.64 18.83
CA SER A 144 -15.46 -17.48 19.77
C SER A 144 -15.73 -18.82 19.11
N GLY A 145 -14.74 -19.70 19.23
CA GLY A 145 -14.77 -21.11 18.84
C GLY A 145 -13.64 -21.83 19.56
#